data_AF-A0A936ZH89-F1
#
_entry.id   AF-A0A936ZH89-F1
#
_cell.length_a   1.000
_cell.length_b   1.000
_cell.length_c   1.000
_cell.angle_alpha   90.00
_cell.angle_beta   90.00
_cell.angle_gamma   90.00
#
_symmetry.space_group_name_H-M   'P 1'
#
loop_
_entity.id
_entity.type
_entity.pdbx_description
1 polymer ?
#
loop_
_entity_poly.entity_id
_entity_poly.type
_entity_poly.pdbx_seq_one_letter_code
_entity_poly.pdbx_strand_id
1 'polypeptide(L)'
;MTYSHDTTAISELTGQPVSTWSENWQHECEAKAVLAMSKEQRNTFFNGRKDENGKTVDRGVIAIRGLKAAEDLKALMEKLQETRMR
;
A
#
# COMPACT_ATOMS: atom_id res chain seq x y z
N MET A 1 29.55 -9.97 16.68
CA MET A 1 28.20 -9.39 16.54
C MET A 1 27.19 -10.51 16.34
N THR A 2 26.36 -10.81 17.32
CA THR A 2 25.14 -11.59 17.11
C THR A 2 24.07 -10.62 16.60
N TYR A 3 23.78 -10.65 15.31
CA TYR A 3 22.66 -9.88 14.76
C TYR A 3 21.37 -10.51 15.28
N SER A 4 20.68 -9.81 16.17
CA SER A 4 19.32 -10.16 16.55
C SER A 4 18.43 -9.83 15.36
N HIS A 5 18.00 -10.86 14.63
CA HIS A 5 16.92 -10.72 13.65
C HIS A 5 15.60 -10.74 14.41
N ASP A 6 15.29 -9.65 15.11
CA ASP A 6 13.92 -9.45 15.56
C ASP A 6 13.07 -9.26 14.30
N THR A 7 12.39 -10.33 13.90
CA THR A 7 11.57 -10.40 12.69
C THR A 7 10.12 -10.07 13.00
N THR A 8 9.89 -9.34 14.09
CA THR A 8 8.57 -8.90 14.52
C THR A 8 8.43 -7.38 14.46
N ALA A 9 7.24 -6.91 14.10
CA ALA A 9 6.88 -5.50 14.09
C ALA A 9 5.46 -5.33 14.64
N ILE A 10 5.16 -4.20 15.29
CA ILE A 10 3.78 -3.92 15.72
C ILE A 10 2.98 -3.43 14.52
N SER A 11 1.93 -4.17 14.16
CA SER A 11 0.97 -3.75 13.14
C SER A 11 0.16 -2.56 13.63
N GLU A 12 0.10 -1.48 12.84
CA GLU A 12 -0.73 -0.31 13.14
C GLU A 12 -2.22 -0.67 13.07
N LEU A 13 -2.59 -1.62 12.20
CA LEU A 13 -3.98 -2.01 11.98
C LEU A 13 -4.57 -2.85 13.12
N THR A 14 -3.74 -3.62 13.81
CA THR A 14 -4.18 -4.58 14.84
C THR A 14 -3.63 -4.28 16.23
N GLY A 15 -2.57 -3.48 16.33
CA GLY A 15 -1.82 -3.24 17.56
C GLY A 15 -1.04 -4.47 18.06
N GLN A 16 -0.99 -5.56 17.28
CA GLN A 16 -0.33 -6.81 17.66
C GLN A 16 1.02 -6.98 16.95
N PRO A 17 1.96 -7.72 17.56
CA PRO A 17 3.18 -8.15 16.88
C PRO A 17 2.85 -9.03 15.67
N VAL A 18 3.42 -8.71 14.52
CA VAL A 18 3.35 -9.47 13.27
C VAL A 18 4.74 -9.77 12.76
N SER A 19 4.90 -10.87 12.02
CA SER A 19 6.17 -11.19 11.37
C SER A 19 6.43 -10.23 10.20
N THR A 20 7.65 -9.72 10.08
CA THR A 20 8.09 -8.87 8.96
C THR A 20 8.18 -9.60 7.62
N TRP A 21 8.05 -10.93 7.63
CA TRP A 21 7.97 -11.78 6.43
C TRP A 21 6.54 -12.18 6.07
N SER A 22 5.55 -11.76 6.85
CA SER A 22 4.14 -12.11 6.60
C SER A 22 3.53 -11.25 5.49
N GLU A 23 2.57 -11.81 4.76
CA GLU A 23 1.77 -11.06 3.78
C GLU A 23 1.03 -9.89 4.45
N ASN A 24 0.58 -10.06 5.69
CA ASN A 24 -0.06 -8.98 6.45
C ASN A 24 0.87 -7.77 6.62
N TRP A 25 2.15 -8.02 6.94
CA TRP A 25 3.13 -6.94 7.06
C TRP A 25 3.46 -6.32 5.70
N GLN A 26 3.54 -7.12 4.64
CA GLN A 26 3.73 -6.62 3.28
C GLN A 26 2.59 -5.69 2.86
N HIS A 27 1.34 -6.12 3.03
CA HIS A 27 0.16 -5.33 2.67
C HIS A 27 0.08 -4.04 3.49
N GLU A 28 0.36 -4.11 4.80
CA GLU A 28 0.39 -2.92 5.64
C GLU A 28 1.49 -1.93 5.21
N CYS A 29 2.69 -2.43 4.88
CA CYS A 29 3.77 -1.60 4.34
C CYS A 29 3.39 -0.94 3.01
N GLU A 30 2.72 -1.67 2.12
CA GLU A 30 2.24 -1.13 0.85
C GLU A 30 1.20 -0.02 1.08
N ALA A 31 0.21 -0.26 1.95
CA ALA A 31 -0.78 0.75 2.31
C ALA A 31 -0.15 2.01 2.94
N LYS A 32 0.87 1.84 3.79
CA LYS A 32 1.64 2.96 4.37
C LYS A 32 2.35 3.77 3.30
N ALA A 33 2.99 3.11 2.35
CA ALA A 33 3.69 3.77 1.24
C ALA A 33 2.72 4.57 0.37
N VAL A 34 1.55 3.99 0.03
CA VAL A 34 0.52 4.68 -0.74
C VAL A 34 -0.07 5.86 0.03
N LEU A 35 -0.29 5.74 1.34
CA LEU A 35 -0.84 6.83 2.15
C LEU A 35 0.12 8.02 2.24
N ALA A 36 1.43 7.77 2.24
CA ALA A 36 2.47 8.79 2.27
C ALA A 36 2.57 9.60 0.95
N MET A 37 1.99 9.10 -0.14
CA MET A 37 1.99 9.78 -1.44
C MET A 37 1.01 10.97 -1.47
N SER A 38 1.33 11.96 -2.31
CA SER A 38 0.39 13.04 -2.64
C SER A 38 -0.86 12.48 -3.33
N LYS A 39 -1.95 13.26 -3.37
CA LYS A 39 -3.19 12.85 -4.04
C LYS A 39 -2.97 12.53 -5.53
N GLU A 40 -2.14 13.31 -6.22
CA GLU A 40 -1.82 13.11 -7.64
C GLU A 40 -0.98 11.85 -7.87
N GLN A 41 -0.01 11.60 -6.99
CA GLN A 41 0.81 10.38 -7.02
C GLN A 41 -0.04 9.14 -6.77
N ARG A 42 -0.98 9.18 -5.81
CA ARG A 42 -1.93 8.07 -5.58
C ARG A 42 -2.81 7.82 -6.79
N ASN A 43 -3.35 8.87 -7.41
CA ASN A 43 -4.17 8.73 -8.60
C ASN A 43 -3.39 8.05 -9.73
N THR A 44 -2.15 8.49 -9.95
CA THR A 44 -1.22 7.88 -10.91
C THR A 44 -0.90 6.43 -10.54
N PHE A 45 -0.66 6.13 -9.27
CA PHE A 45 -0.35 4.78 -8.80
C PHE A 45 -1.49 3.80 -9.10
N PHE A 46 -2.74 4.18 -8.83
CA PHE A 46 -3.89 3.29 -9.07
C PHE A 46 -4.30 3.22 -10.54
N ASN A 47 -4.38 4.36 -11.22
CA ASN A 47 -4.97 4.48 -12.57
C ASN A 47 -3.94 4.48 -13.70
N GLY A 48 -2.67 4.73 -13.39
CA GLY A 48 -1.62 4.92 -14.38
C GLY A 48 -1.60 6.33 -14.97
N ARG A 49 -0.78 6.53 -16.01
CA ARG A 49 -0.70 7.77 -16.78
C ARG A 49 -0.93 7.51 -18.25
N LYS A 50 -1.59 8.47 -18.89
CA LYS A 50 -1.77 8.52 -20.35
C LYS A 50 -1.09 9.77 -20.90
N ASP A 51 -0.59 9.68 -22.12
CA ASP A 51 -0.11 10.84 -22.87
C ASP A 51 -1.26 11.66 -23.47
N GLU A 52 -0.92 12.76 -24.12
CA GLU A 52 -1.86 13.66 -24.80
C GLU A 52 -2.67 12.97 -25.91
N ASN A 53 -2.18 11.86 -26.45
CA ASN A 53 -2.82 11.06 -27.48
C ASN A 53 -3.66 9.90 -26.88
N GLY A 54 -3.78 9.82 -25.55
CA GLY A 54 -4.54 8.80 -24.84
C GLY A 54 -3.84 7.44 -24.74
N LYS A 55 -2.58 7.32 -25.18
CA LYS A 55 -1.78 6.09 -25.07
C LYS A 55 -1.26 5.94 -23.64
N THR A 56 -1.33 4.72 -23.12
CA THR A 56 -0.81 4.39 -21.78
C THR A 56 0.70 4.57 -21.75
N VAL A 57 1.17 5.48 -20.90
CA VAL A 57 2.59 5.68 -20.59
C VAL A 57 2.98 4.75 -19.44
N ASP A 58 2.19 4.79 -18.37
CA ASP A 58 2.37 3.92 -17.20
C ASP A 58 1.09 3.16 -16.88
N ARG A 59 1.23 1.88 -16.57
CA ARG A 59 0.12 1.06 -16.09
C ARG A 59 -0.01 1.21 -14.58
N GLY A 60 -1.18 1.62 -14.12
CA GLY A 60 -1.50 1.64 -12.69
C GLY A 60 -1.80 0.25 -12.13
N VAL A 61 -1.95 0.17 -10.80
CA VAL A 61 -2.26 -1.08 -10.09
C VAL A 61 -3.50 -1.77 -10.63
N ILE A 62 -4.55 -1.02 -11.01
CA ILE A 62 -5.78 -1.62 -11.58
C ILE A 62 -5.47 -2.43 -12.83
N ALA A 63 -4.61 -1.90 -13.71
CA ALA A 63 -4.25 -2.57 -14.96
C ALA A 63 -3.29 -3.74 -14.74
N ILE A 64 -2.51 -3.76 -13.65
CA ILE A 64 -1.47 -4.78 -13.39
C ILE A 64 -2.02 -5.92 -12.51
N ARG A 65 -2.71 -5.59 -11.42
CA ARG A 65 -3.18 -6.53 -10.39
C ARG A 65 -4.69 -6.75 -10.42
N GLY A 66 -5.41 -6.00 -11.25
CA GLY A 66 -6.86 -6.06 -11.36
C GLY A 66 -7.58 -5.11 -10.39
N LEU A 67 -8.86 -4.86 -10.70
CA LEU A 67 -9.69 -3.93 -9.94
C LEU A 67 -9.83 -4.35 -8.46
N LYS A 68 -10.10 -5.64 -8.23
CA LYS A 68 -10.32 -6.17 -6.87
C LYS A 68 -9.11 -5.93 -5.95
N ALA A 69 -7.90 -6.24 -6.43
CA ALA A 69 -6.69 -6.02 -5.66
C ALA A 69 -6.42 -4.52 -5.39
N ALA A 70 -6.75 -3.65 -6.34
CA ALA A 70 -6.63 -2.21 -6.17
C ALA A 70 -7.62 -1.66 -5.12
N GLU A 71 -8.86 -2.16 -5.13
CA GLU A 71 -9.88 -1.82 -4.13
C GLU A 71 -9.49 -2.30 -2.73
N ASP A 72 -8.98 -3.53 -2.61
CA ASP A 72 -8.53 -4.08 -1.33
C ASP A 72 -7.38 -3.26 -0.74
N LEU A 73 -6.41 -2.84 -1.56
CA LEU A 73 -5.34 -1.96 -1.13
C LEU A 73 -5.85 -0.57 -0.71
N LYS A 74 -6.83 -0.02 -1.43
CA LYS A 74 -7.44 1.27 -1.08
C LYS A 74 -8.19 1.19 0.25
N ALA A 75 -8.96 0.13 0.48
CA ALA A 75 -9.65 -0.11 1.74
C ALA A 75 -8.67 -0.26 2.92
N LEU A 76 -7.54 -0.95 2.70
CA LEU A 76 -6.49 -1.09 3.71
C LEU A 76 -5.86 0.27 4.06
N MET A 77 -5.57 1.09 3.05
CA MET A 77 -5.05 2.45 3.21
C MET A 77 -6.03 3.34 4.00
N GLU A 78 -7.32 3.29 3.68
CA GLU A 78 -8.36 4.05 4.38
C GLU A 78 -8.46 3.63 5.86
N LYS A 79 -8.48 2.32 6.14
CA LYS A 79 -8.47 1.79 7.51
C LYS A 79 -7.24 2.24 8.30
N LEU A 80 -6.06 2.26 7.66
CA LEU A 80 -4.83 2.75 8.28
C LEU A 80 -4.93 4.25 8.61
N GLN A 81 -5.49 5.05 7.69
CA GLN A 81 -5.71 6.48 7.91
C GLN A 81 -6.66 6.74 9.08
N GLU A 82 -7.77 6.01 9.16
CA GLU A 82 -8.71 6.09 10.29
C GLU A 82 -8.05 5.74 11.62
N THR A 83 -7.20 4.71 11.62
CA THR A 83 -6.48 4.27 12.84
C THR A 83 -5.52 5.34 13.35
N ARG A 84 -4.91 6.12 12.45
CA ARG A 84 -4.01 7.23 12.81
C ARG A 84 -4.73 8.50 13.27
N MET A 85 -6.00 8.65 12.93
CA MET A 85 -6.83 9.80 13.34
C MET A 85 -7.50 9.60 14.69
N ARG A 86 -7.48 8.37 15.23
CA ARG A 86 -7.92 8.04 16.59
C ARG A 86 -6.83 8.35 17.60
#